data_AF-A0A6S7AAR4-F1
#
_entry.id   AF-A0A6S7AAR4-F1
#
_cell.length_a   1.000
_cell.length_b   1.000
_cell.length_c   1.000
_cell.angle_alpha   90.00
_cell.angle_beta   90.00
_cell.angle_gamma   90.00
#
_symmetry.space_group_name_H-M   'P 1'
#
loop_
_entity.id
_entity.type
_entity.pdbx_description
1 polymer ?
#
loop_
_entity_poly.entity_id
_entity_poly.type
_entity_poly.pdbx_seq_one_letter_code
_entity_poly.pdbx_strand_id
1 'polypeptide(L)'
;MAKSPTAYPTAAAFEFPSTARAARHAARTWFETAPTLTPAQFRDQQFRDHCKDKPDSALERRIRRAAFRQAFAEAMGHIVVEEARFHALPA
;
A
#
# COMPACT_ATOMS: atom_id res chain seq x y z
N MET A 1 -17.05 40.97 16.15
CA MET A 1 -17.40 39.73 15.42
C MET A 1 -16.11 38.96 15.17
N ALA A 2 -15.78 38.01 16.05
CA ALA A 2 -14.58 37.19 15.92
C ALA A 2 -14.84 36.07 14.90
N LYS A 3 -14.04 36.00 13.84
CA LYS A 3 -14.08 34.94 12.83
C LYS A 3 -13.63 33.63 13.49
N SER A 4 -14.50 32.63 13.48
CA SER A 4 -14.19 31.25 13.86
C SER A 4 -12.98 30.72 13.08
N PRO A 5 -12.12 29.90 13.70
CA PRO A 5 -11.02 29.29 12.98
C PRO A 5 -11.59 28.31 11.95
N THR A 6 -11.20 28.50 10.69
CA THR A 6 -11.36 27.51 9.64
C THR A 6 -10.75 26.20 10.14
N ALA A 7 -11.61 25.25 10.48
CA ALA A 7 -11.20 23.87 10.66
C ALA A 7 -10.56 23.43 9.34
N TYR A 8 -9.24 23.29 9.34
CA TYR A 8 -8.56 22.53 8.32
C TYR A 8 -9.24 21.15 8.32
N PRO A 9 -9.72 20.64 7.17
CA PRO A 9 -10.20 19.28 7.13
C PRO A 9 -9.03 18.43 7.62
N THR A 10 -9.26 17.82 8.78
CA THR A 10 -8.35 16.88 9.40
C THR A 10 -7.86 15.96 8.29
N ALA A 11 -6.56 15.67 8.25
CA ALA A 11 -5.98 14.60 7.45
C ALA A 11 -6.52 13.20 7.83
N ALA A 12 -7.74 13.13 8.36
CA ALA A 12 -8.55 11.97 8.55
C ALA A 12 -9.01 11.49 7.16
N ALA A 13 -8.45 10.35 6.78
CA ALA A 13 -9.15 9.33 6.01
C ALA A 13 -9.59 9.68 4.58
N PHE A 14 -8.65 10.13 3.73
CA PHE A 14 -8.62 9.52 2.39
C PHE A 14 -8.08 8.09 2.54
N GLU A 15 -8.83 7.27 3.28
CA GLU A 15 -8.61 5.84 3.27
C GLU A 15 -8.99 5.38 1.88
N PHE A 16 -8.04 4.74 1.22
CA PHE A 16 -8.32 4.01 0.00
C PHE A 16 -8.28 2.51 0.35
N PRO A 17 -9.33 1.92 0.98
CA PRO A 17 -9.33 0.50 1.33
C PRO A 17 -9.04 -0.40 0.13
N SER A 18 -9.49 -0.01 -1.06
CA SER A 18 -9.20 -0.70 -2.32
C SER A 18 -7.71 -0.66 -2.69
N THR A 19 -7.01 0.42 -2.36
CA THR A 19 -5.57 0.58 -2.62
C THR A 19 -4.75 -0.22 -1.62
N ALA A 20 -5.11 -0.18 -0.34
CA ALA A 20 -4.46 -1.01 0.67
C ALA A 20 -4.67 -2.50 0.37
N ARG A 21 -5.90 -2.90 -0.04
CA ARG A 21 -6.19 -4.27 -0.48
C ARG A 21 -5.35 -4.68 -1.69
N ALA A 22 -5.28 -3.84 -2.73
CA ALA A 22 -4.47 -4.10 -3.91
C ALA A 22 -2.97 -4.22 -3.57
N ALA A 23 -2.47 -3.40 -2.64
CA ALA A 23 -1.09 -3.45 -2.18
C ALA A 23 -0.77 -4.76 -1.44
N ARG A 24 -1.65 -5.21 -0.54
CA ARG A 24 -1.50 -6.49 0.17
C ARG A 24 -1.52 -7.66 -0.80
N HIS A 25 -2.43 -7.63 -1.78
CA HIS A 25 -2.49 -8.64 -2.83
C HIS A 25 -1.19 -8.67 -3.65
N ALA A 26 -0.71 -7.51 -4.09
CA ALA A 26 0.55 -7.40 -4.82
C ALA A 26 1.74 -7.96 -4.03
N ALA A 27 1.82 -7.71 -2.72
CA ALA A 27 2.87 -8.28 -1.87
C ALA A 27 2.84 -9.81 -1.87
N ARG A 28 1.66 -10.42 -1.71
CA ARG A 28 1.50 -11.89 -1.78
C ARG A 28 1.89 -12.44 -3.15
N THR A 29 1.37 -11.83 -4.22
CA THR A 29 1.68 -12.23 -5.60
C THR A 29 3.18 -12.16 -5.90
N TRP A 30 3.91 -11.20 -5.32
CA TRP A 30 5.35 -11.11 -5.52
C TRP A 30 6.08 -12.34 -4.94
N PHE A 31 5.70 -12.80 -3.74
CA PHE A 31 6.24 -14.03 -3.17
C PHE A 31 5.82 -15.28 -3.94
N GLU A 32 4.57 -15.34 -4.41
CA GLU A 32 4.02 -16.51 -5.11
C GLU A 32 4.62 -16.68 -6.52
N THR A 33 4.79 -15.59 -7.26
CA THR A 33 5.23 -15.63 -8.66
C THR A 33 6.72 -15.43 -8.84
N ALA A 34 7.43 -15.01 -7.77
CA ALA A 34 8.86 -14.73 -7.75
C ALA A 34 9.36 -14.05 -9.04
N PRO A 35 8.77 -12.90 -9.42
CA PRO A 35 9.07 -12.28 -10.69
C PRO A 35 10.55 -11.86 -10.73
N THR A 36 11.12 -11.75 -11.94
CA THR A 36 12.49 -11.23 -12.14
C THR A 36 12.67 -9.80 -11.63
N LEU A 37 11.58 -9.11 -11.34
CA LEU A 37 11.55 -7.77 -10.78
C LEU A 37 11.80 -7.79 -9.27
N THR A 38 12.58 -6.81 -8.81
CA THR A 38 12.69 -6.53 -7.37
C THR A 38 11.32 -6.17 -6.77
N PRO A 39 11.10 -6.36 -5.45
CA PRO A 39 9.83 -6.00 -4.81
C PRO A 39 9.41 -4.56 -5.06
N ALA A 40 10.37 -3.63 -5.07
CA ALA A 40 10.12 -2.21 -5.32
C ALA A 40 9.65 -1.93 -6.75
N GLN A 41 10.24 -2.60 -7.75
CA GLN A 41 9.83 -2.49 -9.15
C GLN A 41 8.44 -3.09 -9.35
N PHE A 42 8.19 -4.27 -8.80
CA PHE A 42 6.89 -4.93 -8.88
C PHE A 42 5.79 -4.09 -8.23
N ARG A 43 6.02 -3.58 -7.02
CA ARG A 43 5.11 -2.65 -6.34
C ARG A 43 4.77 -1.43 -7.19
N ASP A 44 5.78 -0.78 -7.77
CA ASP A 44 5.58 0.42 -8.56
C ASP A 44 4.83 0.13 -9.88
N GLN A 45 5.03 -1.04 -10.48
CA GLN A 45 4.24 -1.52 -11.62
C GLN A 45 2.78 -1.75 -11.23
N GLN A 46 2.52 -2.56 -10.19
CA GLN A 46 1.17 -2.85 -9.72
C GLN A 46 0.41 -1.59 -9.29
N PHE A 47 1.10 -0.59 -8.72
CA PHE A 47 0.48 0.69 -8.40
C PHE A 47 0.03 1.44 -9.66
N ARG A 48 0.82 1.43 -10.74
CA ARG A 48 0.44 2.06 -12.02
C ARG A 48 -0.79 1.39 -12.59
N ASP A 49 -0.81 0.06 -12.58
CA ASP A 49 -1.92 -0.72 -13.12
C ASP A 49 -3.21 -0.49 -12.31
N HIS A 50 -3.12 -0.47 -10.97
CA HIS A 50 -4.26 -0.14 -10.09
C HIS A 50 -4.84 1.26 -10.35
N CYS A 51 -4.02 2.22 -10.79
CA CYS A 51 -4.45 3.60 -11.01
C CYS A 51 -4.81 3.91 -12.46
N LYS A 52 -4.67 2.97 -13.40
CA LYS A 52 -4.80 3.22 -14.84
C LYS A 52 -6.17 3.83 -15.21
N ASP A 53 -7.23 3.35 -14.58
CA ASP A 53 -8.61 3.76 -14.87
C ASP A 53 -9.20 4.69 -13.80
N LYS A 54 -8.34 5.30 -12.97
CA LYS A 54 -8.78 6.19 -11.88
C LYS A 54 -8.56 7.66 -12.25
N PRO A 55 -9.62 8.49 -12.29
CA PRO A 55 -9.48 9.93 -12.55
C PRO A 55 -9.01 10.66 -11.28
N ASP A 56 -7.82 10.33 -10.80
CA ASP A 56 -7.24 10.96 -9.61
C ASP A 56 -6.60 12.31 -9.98
N SER A 57 -6.81 13.33 -9.14
CA SER A 57 -5.99 14.54 -9.14
C SER A 57 -4.54 14.21 -8.73
N ALA A 58 -3.61 15.15 -8.98
CA ALA A 58 -2.21 14.98 -8.61
C ALA A 58 -2.01 14.75 -7.10
N LEU A 59 -2.86 15.36 -6.25
CA LEU A 59 -2.82 15.19 -4.80
C LEU A 59 -3.36 13.81 -4.39
N GLU A 60 -4.52 13.40 -4.89
CA GLU A 60 -5.11 12.08 -4.59
C GLU A 60 -4.17 10.96 -5.02
N ARG A 61 -3.54 11.08 -6.19
CA ARG A 61 -2.56 10.10 -6.66
C ARG A 61 -1.35 9.98 -5.73
N ARG A 62 -0.88 11.09 -5.14
CA ARG A 62 0.22 11.07 -4.15
C ARG A 62 -0.21 10.38 -2.86
N ILE A 63 -1.40 10.69 -2.35
CA ILE A 63 -1.94 10.05 -1.14
C ILE A 63 -2.14 8.55 -1.39
N ARG A 64 -2.71 8.16 -2.52
CA ARG A 64 -2.89 6.76 -2.93
C ARG A 64 -1.55 6.03 -3.04
N ARG A 65 -0.52 6.68 -3.60
CA ARG A 65 0.83 6.10 -3.68
C ARG A 65 1.43 5.84 -2.31
N ALA A 66 1.27 6.78 -1.37
CA ALA A 66 1.75 6.60 0.00
C ALA A 66 1.04 5.42 0.68
N ALA A 67 -0.30 5.37 0.60
CA ALA A 67 -1.11 4.29 1.15
C ALA A 67 -0.74 2.92 0.54
N PHE A 68 -0.54 2.84 -0.78
CA PHE A 68 -0.13 1.60 -1.45
C PHE A 68 1.25 1.13 -0.97
N ARG A 69 2.21 2.05 -0.86
CA ARG A 69 3.57 1.73 -0.41
C ARG A 69 3.61 1.22 1.01
N GLN A 70 2.88 1.89 1.91
CA GLN A 70 2.80 1.50 3.30
C GLN A 70 2.18 0.10 3.44
N ALA A 71 0.99 -0.13 2.85
CA ALA A 71 0.31 -1.41 2.95
C ALA A 71 1.09 -2.57 2.27
N PHE A 72 1.84 -2.29 1.20
CA PHE A 72 2.73 -3.27 0.58
C PHE A 72 3.87 -3.65 1.53
N ALA A 73 4.54 -2.67 2.13
CA ALA A 73 5.65 -2.91 3.05
C ALA A 73 5.22 -3.65 4.32
N GLU A 74 4.08 -3.26 4.90
CA GLU A 74 3.47 -3.97 6.03
C GLU A 74 3.19 -5.44 5.67
N ALA A 75 2.56 -5.70 4.52
CA ALA A 75 2.27 -7.06 4.07
C ALA A 75 3.54 -7.90 3.84
N MET A 76 4.56 -7.32 3.19
CA MET A 76 5.86 -7.98 3.02
C MET A 76 6.47 -8.35 4.37
N GLY A 77 6.49 -7.41 5.32
CA GLY A 77 7.01 -7.63 6.66
C GLY A 77 6.25 -8.74 7.40
N HIS A 78 4.91 -8.72 7.35
CA HIS A 78 4.10 -9.78 7.95
C HIS A 78 4.41 -11.16 7.36
N ILE A 79 4.50 -11.29 6.03
CA ILE A 79 4.79 -12.58 5.39
C ILE A 79 6.17 -13.10 5.83
N VAL A 80 7.20 -12.25 5.78
CA VAL A 80 8.56 -12.64 6.17
C VAL A 80 8.65 -13.02 7.65
N VAL A 81 7.98 -12.28 8.53
CA VAL A 81 7.97 -12.57 9.97
C VAL A 81 7.22 -13.86 10.27
N GLU A 82 6.06 -14.09 9.65
CA GLU A 82 5.30 -15.33 9.83
C GLU A 82 6.09 -16.54 9.31
N GLU A 83 6.71 -16.43 8.13
CA GLU A 83 7.58 -17.48 7.59
C GLU A 83 8.74 -17.80 8.54
N ALA A 84 9.42 -16.76 9.03
CA ALA A 84 10.51 -16.94 10.00
C ALA A 84 10.03 -17.60 11.31
N ARG A 85 8.82 -17.29 11.77
CA ARG A 85 8.22 -17.94 12.95
C ARG A 85 7.97 -19.42 12.71
N PHE A 86 7.41 -19.79 11.55
CA PHE A 86 7.17 -21.19 11.19
C PHE A 86 8.46 -22.00 11.18
N HIS A 87 9.55 -21.46 10.63
CA HIS A 87 10.84 -22.16 10.59
C HIS A 87 11.63 -22.14 11.90
N ALA A 88 11.31 -21.22 12.82
CA ALA A 88 11.97 -21.12 14.12
C ALA A 88 11.39 -22.05 15.19
N LEU A 89 10.18 -22.59 14.98
CA LEU A 89 9.58 -23.55 15.90
C LEU A 89 10.11 -24.97 15.59
N PRO A 90 10.75 -25.67 16.56
CA PRO A 90 11.12 -27.07 16.37
C PRO A 90 9.84 -27.93 16.27
N ALA A 91 9.86 -28.88 15.33
CA ALA A 91 8.79 -29.85 15.09
C ALA A 91 8.52 -30.77 16.29
#